data_AF-A0A3M1A0C4-F1
#
_entry.id   AF-A0A3M1A0C4-F1
#
_cell.length_a   1.000
_cell.length_b   1.000
_cell.length_c   1.000
_cell.angle_alpha   90.00
_cell.angle_beta   90.00
_cell.angle_gamma   90.00
#
_symmetry.space_group_name_H-M   'P 1'
#
loop_
_entity.id
_entity.type
_entity.pdbx_description
1 polymer ?
#
loop_
_entity_poly.entity_id
_entity_poly.type
_entity_poly.pdbx_seq_one_letter_code
_entity_poly.pdbx_strand_id
1 'polypeptide(L)' 'MEELDAIDRRILDVLQRQGRISNAELAERVHLSASACHRRVQRLEKAGIISGYV' A
#
# COMPACT_ATOMS: atom_id res chain seq x y z
N MET A 1 16.48 -8.46 -2.35
CA MET A 1 15.01 -8.53 -2.19
C MET A 1 14.65 -7.58 -1.07
N GLU A 2 13.88 -6.53 -1.36
CA GLU A 2 13.35 -5.68 -0.29
C GLU A 2 12.45 -6.52 0.61
N GLU A 3 12.71 -6.48 1.91
CA GLU A 3 11.91 -7.22 2.88
C GLU A 3 10.58 -6.47 3.09
N LEU A 4 9.50 -7.07 2.61
CA LEU A 4 8.14 -6.57 2.82
C LEU A 4 7.73 -6.81 4.27
N ASP A 5 7.49 -5.73 4.99
CA ASP A 5 6.99 -5.82 6.36
C ASP A 5 5.49 -6.18 6.39
N ALA A 6 4.98 -6.44 7.59
CA ALA A 6 3.58 -6.85 7.76
C ALA A 6 2.59 -5.76 7.28
N ILE A 7 2.97 -4.49 7.34
CA ILE A 7 2.12 -3.38 6.90
C ILE A 7 2.10 -3.28 5.38
N ASP A 8 3.26 -3.42 4.73
CA ASP A 8 3.36 -3.45 3.28
C ASP A 8 2.50 -4.60 2.72
N ARG A 9 2.53 -5.78 3.34
CA ARG A 9 1.68 -6.91 2.95
C ARG A 9 0.19 -6.60 3.09
N ARG A 10 -0.22 -5.92 4.17
CA ARG A 10 -1.61 -5.48 4.34
C ARG A 10 -2.03 -4.45 3.29
N ILE A 11 -1.14 -3.51 2.96
CA ILE A 11 -1.38 -2.52 1.91
C ILE A 11 -1.64 -3.24 0.58
N LEU A 12 -0.77 -4.20 0.23
CA LEU A 12 -0.91 -4.99 -1.00
C LEU A 12 -2.19 -5.82 -1.00
N ASP A 13 -2.53 -6.50 0.10
CA ASP A 13 -3.78 -7.29 0.21
C ASP A 13 -5.03 -6.41 0.01
N VAL A 14 -5.06 -5.21 0.60
CA VAL A 14 -6.17 -4.27 0.42
C VAL A 14 -6.24 -3.75 -1.03
N LEU A 15 -5.11 -3.34 -1.61
CA LEU A 15 -5.04 -2.86 -2.99
C LEU A 15 -5.41 -3.95 -4.01
N GLN A 16 -5.00 -5.20 -3.78
CA GLN A 16 -5.35 -6.33 -4.65
C GLN A 16 -6.85 -6.67 -4.59
N ARG A 17 -7.46 -6.57 -3.41
CA ARG A 17 -8.91 -6.80 -3.24
C ARG A 17 -9.74 -5.63 -3.76
N GLN A 18 -9.21 -4.41 -3.67
CA GLN A 18 -9.95 -3.19 -3.96
C GLN A 18 -9.04 -2.13 -4.59
N GLY A 19 -8.71 -2.30 -5.87
CA GLY A 19 -7.74 -1.45 -6.58
C GLY A 19 -8.15 0.02 -6.75
N ARG A 20 -9.43 0.35 -6.53
CA ARG A 20 -9.96 1.73 -6.56
C ARG A 20 -10.12 2.39 -5.18
N ILE A 21 -9.57 1.81 -4.11
CA ILE A 21 -9.63 2.40 -2.77
C ILE A 21 -8.82 3.70 -2.71
N SER A 22 -9.35 4.72 -2.02
CA SER A 22 -8.58 5.95 -1.80
C SER A 22 -7.42 5.70 -0.83
N ASN A 23 -6.34 6.48 -0.95
CA ASN A 23 -5.20 6.36 -0.03
C ASN A 23 -5.59 6.69 1.44
N ALA A 24 -6.62 7.51 1.65
CA ALA A 24 -7.16 7.79 2.98
C ALA A 24 -7.83 6.55 3.59
N GLU A 25 -8.73 5.89 2.85
CA GLU A 25 -9.39 4.66 3.30
C GLU A 25 -8.40 3.50 3.45
N LEU A 26 -7.42 3.41 2.55
CA LEU A 26 -6.33 2.44 2.65
C LEU A 26 -5.57 2.63 3.97
N ALA A 27 -5.21 3.86 4.29
CA ALA A 27 -4.50 4.20 5.53
C ALA A 27 -5.31 3.81 6.77
N GLU A 28 -6.62 4.07 6.78
CA GLU A 28 -7.50 3.64 7.87
C GLU A 28 -7.51 2.11 8.04
N ARG A 29 -7.63 1.36 6.95
CA ARG A 29 -7.65 -0.12 6.98
C ARG A 29 -6.34 -0.76 7.44
N VAL A 30 -5.22 -0.10 7.20
CA VAL A 30 -3.90 -0.58 7.65
C VAL A 30 -3.43 0.06 8.97
N HIS A 31 -4.30 0.85 9.62
CA HIS A 31 -4.02 1.60 10.85
C HIS A 31 -2.79 2.50 10.75
N LEU A 32 -2.66 3.23 9.64
CA LEU A 32 -1.63 4.23 9.43
C LEU A 32 -2.24 5.62 9.26
N SER A 33 -1.42 6.65 9.45
CA SER A 33 -1.75 7.98 8.94
C SER A 33 -1.68 7.99 7.41
N ALA A 34 -2.48 8.84 6.77
CA ALA A 34 -2.50 8.98 5.31
C ALA A 34 -1.11 9.28 4.72
N SER A 35 -0.32 10.10 5.41
CA SER A 35 1.06 10.43 4.98
C SER A 35 2.02 9.26 5.10
N ALA A 36 1.90 8.43 6.14
CA ALA A 36 2.71 7.21 6.29
C ALA A 36 2.33 6.16 5.24
N CYS A 37 1.04 5.96 5.00
CA CYS A 37 0.54 5.05 3.96
C CYS A 37 1.05 5.47 2.58
N HIS A 38 0.95 6.76 2.24
CA HIS A 38 1.44 7.29 0.96
C HIS A 38 2.93 7.00 0.73
N ARG A 39 3.79 7.24 1.74
CA ARG A 39 5.23 6.94 1.63
C ARG A 39 5.50 5.47 1.40
N ARG A 40 4.72 4.59 2.05
CA ARG A 40 4.83 3.14 1.90
C ARG A 40 4.43 2.69 0.49
N VAL A 41 3.29 3.14 0.00
CA VAL A 41 2.82 2.89 -1.38
C VAL A 41 3.86 3.37 -2.39
N GLN A 42 4.36 4.60 -2.28
CA GLN A 42 5.40 5.12 -3.17
C GLN A 42 6.69 4.29 -3.16
N ARG A 43 7.08 3.76 -1.99
CA ARG A 43 8.24 2.86 -1.91
C ARG A 43 7.96 1.55 -2.64
N LEU A 44 6.78 0.95 -2.45
CA LEU A 44 6.38 -0.28 -3.12
C LEU A 44 6.27 -0.12 -4.65
N GLU A 45 5.83 1.05 -5.12
CA GLU A 45 5.85 1.42 -6.54
C GLU A 45 7.28 1.55 -7.07
N LYS A 46 8.15 2.29 -6.37
CA LYS A 46 9.57 2.47 -6.75
C LYS A 46 10.35 1.16 -6.74
N ALA A 47 9.98 0.24 -5.85
CA ALA A 47 10.52 -1.10 -5.77
C ALA A 47 10.05 -2.02 -6.91
N GLY A 48 9.08 -1.58 -7.71
CA GLY A 48 8.46 -2.39 -8.76
C GLY A 48 7.52 -3.47 -8.22
N ILE A 49 7.14 -3.41 -6.94
CA ILE A 49 6.23 -4.37 -6.30
C ILE A 49 4.78 -4.05 -6.67
N ILE A 50 4.43 -2.77 -6.76
CA ILE A 50 3.15 -2.30 -7.32
C ILE A 50 3.39 -1.96 -8.79
N SER A 51 2.87 -2.79 -9.70
CA SER A 51 3.00 -2.59 -11.15
C SER A 51 1.87 -1.78 -11.78
N GLY A 52 0.82 -1.47 -11.01
CA GLY A 52 -0.35 -0.73 -11.46
C GLY A 52 -1.55 -0.98 -10.55
N TYR A 53 -2.59 -0.17 -10.75
CA TYR A 53 -3.87 -0.25 -10.06
C TYR A 53 -4.90 -0.87 -11.01
N VAL A 54 -5.73 -1.80 -10.53
CA VAL A 54 -6.78 -2.50 -11.32
C VAL A 54 -8.19 -2.01 -10.97
#